data_AF-F8X517-F1
#
_entry.id   AF-F8X517-F1
#
_cell.length_a   1.000
_cell.length_b   1.000
_cell.length_c   1.000
_cell.angle_alpha   90.00
_cell.angle_beta   90.00
_cell.angle_gamma   90.00
#
_symmetry.space_group_name_H-M   'P 1'
#
loop_
_entity.id
_entity.type
_entity.pdbx_description
1 polymer ?
#
loop_
_entity_poly.entity_id
_entity_poly.type
_entity_poly.pdbx_seq_one_letter_code
_entity_poly.pdbx_strand_id
1 'polypeptide(L)'
;MQISGCIIQRRNIDENTKSDFHATYKGKEIIVSSNHGLGEADKYWLTRFNIEVIDIKTGLRDVDTYEDCHEIRDAIRHALIGACLIKP
;
A
#
# COMPACT_ATOMS: atom_id res chain seq x y z
N MET A 1 -12.03 0.38 -5.47
CA MET A 1 -11.67 0.99 -4.17
C MET A 1 -11.55 2.50 -4.36
N GLN A 2 -12.05 3.30 -3.41
CA GLN A 2 -11.86 4.75 -3.40
C GLN A 2 -11.09 5.17 -2.15
N ILE A 3 -9.97 5.87 -2.32
CA ILE A 3 -9.10 6.40 -1.25
C ILE A 3 -8.65 7.81 -1.65
N SER A 4 -8.92 8.83 -0.83
CA SER A 4 -8.39 10.20 -1.06
C SER A 4 -8.63 10.74 -2.48
N GLY A 5 -9.79 10.47 -3.07
CA GLY A 5 -10.12 10.86 -4.46
C GLY A 5 -9.51 9.98 -5.56
N CYS A 6 -8.63 9.04 -5.21
CA CYS A 6 -8.15 7.97 -6.09
C CYS A 6 -9.23 6.89 -6.23
N ILE A 7 -9.48 6.42 -7.46
CA ILE A 7 -10.38 5.31 -7.75
C ILE A 7 -9.58 4.21 -8.44
N ILE A 8 -9.29 3.14 -7.70
CA ILE A 8 -8.72 1.90 -8.24
C ILE A 8 -9.88 0.99 -8.63
N GLN A 9 -9.96 0.62 -9.91
CA GLN A 9 -11.07 -0.18 -10.41
C GLN A 9 -10.93 -1.63 -9.95
N ARG A 10 -12.06 -2.30 -9.66
CA ARG A 10 -12.05 -3.67 -9.11
C ARG A 10 -11.29 -4.68 -9.97
N ARG A 11 -11.33 -4.53 -11.30
CA ARG A 11 -10.60 -5.38 -12.24
C ARG A 11 -9.07 -5.29 -12.15
N ASN A 12 -8.55 -4.28 -11.45
CA ASN A 12 -7.12 -4.09 -11.24
C ASN A 12 -6.71 -4.40 -9.79
N ILE A 13 -7.59 -5.02 -9.00
CA ILE A 13 -7.33 -5.38 -7.61
C ILE A 13 -7.31 -6.90 -7.55
N ASP A 14 -6.13 -7.44 -7.29
CA ASP A 14 -5.91 -8.88 -7.17
C ASP A 14 -6.23 -9.35 -5.74
N GLU A 15 -5.90 -8.53 -4.74
CA GLU A 15 -6.21 -8.79 -3.34
C GLU A 15 -6.63 -7.51 -2.59
N ASN A 16 -7.63 -7.64 -1.71
CA ASN A 16 -8.09 -6.55 -0.84
C ASN A 16 -8.79 -7.12 0.39
N THR A 17 -7.99 -7.47 1.39
CA THR A 17 -8.39 -7.94 2.71
C THR A 17 -8.04 -6.90 3.78
N LYS A 18 -8.13 -7.26 5.07
CA LYS A 18 -7.69 -6.38 6.17
C LYS A 18 -6.18 -6.39 6.36
N SER A 19 -5.52 -7.48 5.94
CA SER A 19 -4.08 -7.67 6.10
C SER A 19 -3.31 -7.43 4.82
N ASP A 20 -3.93 -7.65 3.66
CA ASP A 20 -3.24 -7.67 2.36
C ASP A 20 -4.00 -6.87 1.31
N PHE A 21 -3.25 -6.13 0.51
CA PHE A 21 -3.75 -5.39 -0.64
C PHE A 21 -2.73 -5.47 -1.78
N HIS A 22 -3.22 -5.88 -2.94
CA HIS A 22 -2.43 -5.98 -4.16
C HIS A 22 -3.25 -5.45 -5.33
N ALA A 23 -2.72 -4.43 -6.02
CA ALA A 23 -3.41 -3.82 -7.15
C ALA A 23 -2.45 -3.16 -8.14
N THR A 24 -2.93 -3.05 -9.38
CA THR A 24 -2.28 -2.23 -10.41
C THR A 24 -3.00 -0.89 -10.58
N TYR A 25 -2.25 0.22 -10.52
CA TYR A 25 -2.81 1.55 -10.72
C TYR A 25 -1.81 2.51 -11.37
N LYS A 26 -2.21 3.18 -12.46
CA LYS A 26 -1.39 4.15 -13.21
C LYS A 26 0.02 3.63 -13.59
N GLY A 27 0.11 2.36 -13.97
CA GLY A 27 1.39 1.73 -14.33
C GLY A 27 2.27 1.34 -13.16
N LYS A 28 1.75 1.44 -11.93
CA LYS A 28 2.40 0.99 -10.71
C LYS A 28 1.70 -0.24 -10.16
N GLU A 29 2.48 -1.15 -9.60
CA GLU A 29 2.02 -2.24 -8.76
C GLU A 29 2.11 -1.76 -7.31
N ILE A 30 1.01 -1.88 -6.55
CA ILE A 30 0.91 -1.46 -5.16
C ILE A 30 0.71 -2.72 -4.32
N ILE A 31 1.61 -2.95 -3.38
CA ILE A 31 1.60 -4.11 -2.49
C ILE A 31 1.67 -3.58 -1.06
N VAL A 32 0.65 -3.92 -0.26
CA VAL A 32 0.60 -3.58 1.16
C VAL A 32 0.23 -4.84 1.93
N SER A 33 1.00 -5.21 2.94
CA SER A 33 0.75 -6.41 3.73
C SER A 33 1.12 -6.20 5.18
N SER A 34 0.32 -6.69 6.13
CA SER A 34 0.72 -6.88 7.54
C SER A 34 1.26 -8.28 7.82
N ASN A 35 1.13 -9.20 6.86
CA ASN A 35 1.59 -10.57 6.96
C ASN A 35 3.04 -10.68 6.47
N HIS A 36 3.95 -10.06 7.22
CA HIS A 36 5.36 -9.93 6.85
C HIS A 36 6.29 -10.31 8.01
N GLY A 37 7.57 -10.51 7.70
CA GLY A 37 8.63 -10.81 8.67
C GLY A 37 9.25 -9.61 9.39
N LEU A 38 8.66 -8.40 9.32
CA LEU A 38 9.25 -7.14 9.82
C LEU A 38 8.99 -6.85 11.32
N GLY A 39 8.54 -7.86 12.07
CA GLY A 39 8.20 -7.73 13.49
C GLY A 39 6.86 -7.02 13.74
N GLU A 40 6.62 -6.71 15.01
CA GLU A 40 5.40 -6.06 15.49
C GLU A 40 5.52 -4.52 15.45
N ALA A 41 4.37 -3.84 15.46
CA ALA A 41 4.32 -2.39 15.55
C ALA A 41 4.87 -1.88 16.89
N ASP A 42 5.37 -0.63 16.89
CA ASP A 42 5.93 0.00 18.09
C ASP A 42 4.88 0.25 19.19
N LYS A 43 3.59 0.32 18.80
CA LYS A 43 2.46 0.52 19.72
C LYS A 43 1.42 -0.57 19.51
N TYR A 44 0.90 -1.11 20.62
CA TYR A 44 0.00 -2.28 20.60
C TYR A 44 -1.33 -2.06 19.85
N TRP A 45 -1.73 -0.81 19.62
CA TRP A 45 -2.96 -0.45 18.90
C TRP A 45 -2.74 -0.12 17.43
N LEU A 46 -1.51 -0.30 16.92
CA LEU A 46 -1.14 -0.15 15.53
C LEU A 46 -0.78 -1.51 14.93
N THR A 47 -0.89 -1.59 13.61
CA THR A 47 -0.44 -2.73 12.82
C THR A 47 0.71 -2.25 11.92
N ARG A 48 1.84 -2.97 11.93
CA ARG A 48 2.92 -2.73 10.98
C ARG A 48 2.49 -3.25 9.62
N PHE A 49 2.67 -2.43 8.59
CA PHE A 49 2.47 -2.82 7.21
C PHE A 49 3.77 -2.64 6.44
N ASN A 50 4.13 -3.63 5.66
CA ASN A 50 5.11 -3.54 4.58
C ASN A 50 4.43 -2.87 3.39
N ILE A 51 5.07 -1.89 2.80
CA ILE A 51 4.52 -1.04 1.74
C ILE A 51 5.53 -0.98 0.60
N GLU A 52 5.14 -1.55 -0.53
CA GLU A 52 5.92 -1.51 -1.77
C GLU A 52 5.08 -0.90 -2.89
N VAL A 53 5.70 0.01 -3.66
CA VAL A 53 5.13 0.50 -4.92
C VAL A 53 6.19 0.38 -6.01
N ILE A 54 5.89 -0.41 -7.03
CA ILE A 54 6.84 -0.79 -8.07
C ILE A 54 6.35 -0.21 -9.41
N ASP A 55 7.24 0.44 -10.14
CA ASP A 55 7.00 0.82 -11.53
C ASP A 55 7.02 -0.42 -12.42
N ILE A 56 5.89 -0.78 -13.03
CA ILE A 56 5.76 -2.04 -13.78
C ILE A 56 6.69 -2.06 -15.01
N LYS A 57 6.99 -0.90 -15.60
CA LYS A 57 7.80 -0.81 -16.81
C LYS A 57 9.30 -1.01 -16.52
N THR A 58 9.76 -0.47 -15.40
CA THR A 58 11.19 -0.41 -15.06
C THR A 58 11.60 -1.38 -13.96
N GLY A 59 10.65 -1.88 -13.16
CA GLY A 59 10.88 -2.69 -11.97
C GLY A 59 11.45 -1.89 -10.79
N LEU A 60 11.59 -0.56 -10.92
CA LEU A 60 12.11 0.29 -9.85
C LEU A 60 11.05 0.49 -8.77
N ARG A 61 11.47 0.49 -7.50
CA ARG A 61 10.61 0.79 -6.36
C ARG A 61 10.54 2.30 -6.14
N ASP A 62 9.34 2.86 -6.27
CA ASP A 62 9.05 4.23 -5.85
C ASP A 62 8.88 4.33 -4.33
N VAL A 63 8.40 3.24 -3.72
CA VAL A 63 8.23 3.08 -2.27
C VAL A 63 8.71 1.68 -1.88
N ASP A 64 9.53 1.60 -0.84
CA ASP A 64 10.04 0.37 -0.22
C ASP A 64 10.24 0.66 1.26
N THR A 65 9.18 0.51 2.06
CA THR A 65 9.19 0.91 3.47
C THR A 65 8.19 0.11 4.30
N TYR A 66 8.20 0.32 5.61
CA TYR A 66 7.17 -0.15 6.51
C TYR A 66 6.65 1.01 7.35
N GLU A 67 5.37 0.95 7.72
CA GLU A 67 4.72 1.98 8.52
C GLU A 67 3.70 1.35 9.48
N ASP A 68 3.61 1.91 10.68
CA ASP A 68 2.69 1.45 11.72
C ASP A 68 1.38 2.23 11.61
N CYS A 69 0.35 1.59 11.06
CA CYS A 69 -0.94 2.20 10.75
C CYS A 69 -2.08 1.60 11.59
N HIS A 70 -3.20 2.34 11.74
CA HIS A 70 -4.39 1.80 12.39
C HIS A 70 -5.07 0.74 11.52
N GLU A 71 -5.19 1.01 10.22
CA GLU A 71 -5.82 0.09 9.27
C GLU A 71 -5.08 0.09 7.92
N ILE A 72 -5.28 -0.97 7.13
CA ILE A 72 -4.66 -1.11 5.80
C ILE A 72 -4.98 0.06 4.86
N ARG A 73 -6.13 0.72 5.04
CA ARG A 73 -6.48 1.90 4.22
C ARG A 73 -5.52 3.06 4.42
N ASP A 74 -4.98 3.24 5.62
CA ASP A 74 -4.00 4.28 5.92
C ASP A 74 -2.65 3.93 5.29
N ALA A 75 -2.24 2.66 5.35
CA ALA A 75 -1.04 2.16 4.69
C ALA A 75 -1.13 2.28 3.14
N ILE A 76 -2.27 1.97 2.54
CA ILE A 76 -2.50 2.19 1.10
C ILE A 76 -2.45 3.68 0.77
N ARG A 77 -3.00 4.56 1.63
CA ARG A 77 -2.87 6.01 1.43
C ARG A 77 -1.40 6.44 1.48
N HIS A 78 -0.63 5.94 2.43
CA HIS A 78 0.81 6.19 2.54
C HIS A 78 1.54 5.76 1.26
N ALA A 79 1.25 4.56 0.74
CA ALA A 79 1.79 4.06 -0.52
C ALA A 79 1.51 5.02 -1.70
N LEU A 80 0.25 5.48 -1.82
CA LEU A 80 -0.16 6.39 -2.89
C LEU A 80 0.49 7.78 -2.77
N ILE A 81 0.71 8.29 -1.55
CA ILE A 81 1.42 9.56 -1.32
C ILE A 81 2.91 9.40 -1.65
N GLY A 82 3.55 8.35 -1.14
CA GLY A 82 4.97 8.08 -1.36
C GLY A 82 5.32 7.93 -2.85
N ALA A 83 4.45 7.25 -3.61
CA ALA A 83 4.59 7.12 -5.06
C ALA A 83 4.11 8.34 -5.87
N CYS A 84 3.79 9.47 -5.21
CA CYS A 84 3.31 10.71 -5.84
C CYS A 84 2.04 10.53 -6.70
N LEU A 85 1.19 9.55 -6.37
CA LEU A 85 -0.05 9.25 -7.10
C LEU A 85 -1.24 10.09 -6.63
N ILE A 86 -1.16 10.60 -5.39
CA ILE A 86 -2.10 11.55 -4.77
C ILE A 86 -1.32 12.63 -3.98
N LYS A 87 -2.01 13.70 -3.58
CA LYS A 87 -1.43 14.73 -2.70
C LYS A 87 -1.47 14.27 -1.23
N PRO A 88 -0.53 14.77 -0.38
CA PRO A 88 -0.53 14.51 1.07
C PRO A 88 -1.87 14.86 1.73
#